data_AF-A0A354I104-F1
#
_entry.id   AF-A0A354I104-F1
#
_cell.length_a   1.000
_cell.length_b   1.000
_cell.length_c   1.000
_cell.angle_alpha   90.00
_cell.angle_beta   90.00
_cell.angle_gamma   90.00
#
_symmetry.space_group_name_H-M   'P 1'
#
loop_
_entity.id
_entity.type
_entity.pdbx_description
1 polymer ?
#
loop_
_entity_poly.entity_id
_entity_poly.type
_entity_poly.pdbx_seq_one_letter_code
_entity_poly.pdbx_strand_id
1 'polypeptide(L)'
;MAYSDKIREEELKHKVASDFFQAYDTTPVLGDVDFCVAVPTNGPQLFETEYLFWAEAKKGYKSSLEESFVQLIITIGKARTFEQHLPPRFLGAFDAEKIAFIPYNDLLDIFHQNDFNWKVTPSDHSTKEFALILEKVTHILSREMLTFDYTRDRKELEKFIKKNFIVGKTRLSKIRISKNNFVAIYQKWLAEVKPTINVNWDKAKESGIIDADFYLADILSEHNVTLKEKLFVLLRESYYELDRKINDVGLFTSSTANFNDDQKAHTLFWNRYNRPPKREYWDYIVERRDLLVPPDVRERKGSYFTPQKWVELSQQYLAAELGENWQDEYYIWDCAAGTGNLLNGLTNKYRIWASTLDKADVDVMKERIKNGSANLLEDHVFQFDFLNDSFERLPPRLKEIIDNEDLRKKLVIYINPPYAEAGNSRQLSGIGKNKTNVAVSHQTYKRYIDRIGIAGRELFAQFFIRIYFEIPSSVLAEFS
;
A
#
# COMPACT_ATOMS: atom_id res chain seq x y z
N MET A 1 -26.56 -10.40 29.85
CA MET A 1 -27.16 -11.73 29.56
C MET A 1 -26.24 -12.34 28.53
N ALA A 2 -25.57 -13.44 28.85
CA ALA A 2 -24.91 -14.24 27.84
C ALA A 2 -25.99 -14.97 27.03
N TYR A 3 -25.81 -15.10 25.72
CA TYR A 3 -26.73 -15.89 24.91
C TYR A 3 -26.58 -17.37 25.28
N SER A 4 -27.63 -18.16 25.05
CA SER A 4 -27.57 -19.60 25.32
C SER A 4 -26.49 -20.24 24.46
N ASP A 5 -25.64 -21.10 25.04
CA ASP A 5 -24.64 -21.87 24.28
C ASP A 5 -25.28 -22.78 23.20
N LYS A 6 -26.57 -23.13 23.37
CA LYS A 6 -27.33 -23.92 22.41
C LYS A 6 -28.06 -23.08 21.35
N ILE A 7 -27.92 -21.75 21.38
CA ILE A 7 -28.56 -20.85 20.42
C ILE A 7 -28.14 -21.24 19.00
N ARG A 8 -29.06 -21.11 18.03
CA ARG A 8 -28.70 -21.25 16.61
C ARG A 8 -27.99 -19.99 16.15
N GLU A 9 -27.04 -20.12 15.23
CA GLU A 9 -26.27 -18.98 14.71
C GLU A 9 -27.18 -17.88 14.13
N GLU A 10 -28.20 -18.24 13.34
CA GLU A 10 -29.21 -17.30 12.83
C GLU A 10 -30.02 -16.61 13.93
N GLU A 11 -30.34 -17.32 15.01
CA GLU A 11 -31.03 -16.72 16.16
C GLU A 11 -30.10 -15.75 16.90
N LEU A 12 -28.81 -16.08 17.00
CA LEU A 12 -27.79 -15.21 17.58
C LEU A 12 -27.63 -13.91 16.78
N LYS A 13 -27.50 -14.00 15.45
CA LYS A 13 -27.41 -12.84 14.53
C LYS A 13 -28.57 -11.87 14.78
N HIS A 14 -29.81 -12.36 14.84
CA HIS A 14 -30.98 -11.53 15.13
C HIS A 14 -30.98 -10.91 16.52
N LYS A 15 -30.56 -11.64 17.56
CA LYS A 15 -30.49 -11.09 18.91
C LYS A 15 -29.43 -10.01 19.05
N VAL A 16 -28.23 -10.22 18.49
CA VAL A 16 -27.16 -9.22 18.48
C VAL A 16 -27.60 -7.97 17.73
N ALA A 17 -28.28 -8.11 16.59
CA ALA A 17 -28.90 -6.99 15.87
C ALA A 17 -29.87 -6.21 16.75
N SER A 18 -30.81 -6.90 17.40
CA SER A 18 -31.83 -6.28 18.25
C SER A 18 -31.24 -5.61 19.49
N ASP A 19 -30.26 -6.25 20.14
CA ASP A 19 -29.73 -5.79 21.42
C ASP A 19 -28.76 -4.61 21.26
N PHE A 20 -27.97 -4.60 20.19
CA PHE A 20 -26.86 -3.65 20.04
C PHE A 20 -26.95 -2.75 18.81
N PHE A 21 -27.66 -3.16 17.75
CA PHE A 21 -27.69 -2.48 16.47
C PHE A 21 -29.10 -2.04 15.99
N GLN A 22 -30.10 -1.99 16.88
CA GLN A 22 -31.48 -1.62 16.55
C GLN A 22 -31.65 -0.27 15.81
N ALA A 23 -30.69 0.64 15.93
CA ALA A 23 -30.72 1.95 15.27
C ALA A 23 -30.15 1.94 13.85
N TYR A 24 -29.72 0.78 13.35
CA TYR A 24 -29.05 0.59 12.08
C TYR A 24 -29.84 -0.36 11.18
N ASP A 25 -29.48 -0.42 9.90
CA ASP A 25 -30.02 -1.42 8.99
C ASP A 25 -29.13 -2.67 9.03
N THR A 26 -29.67 -3.77 9.55
CA THR A 26 -28.98 -5.07 9.63
C THR A 26 -29.58 -6.10 8.68
N THR A 27 -30.39 -5.67 7.71
CA THR A 27 -31.03 -6.52 6.70
C THR A 27 -30.19 -6.83 5.45
N PRO A 28 -29.16 -6.04 5.08
CA PRO A 28 -28.36 -6.34 3.89
C PRO A 28 -27.64 -7.70 4.00
N VAL A 29 -27.71 -8.47 2.92
CA VAL A 29 -26.96 -9.72 2.74
C VAL A 29 -25.86 -9.47 1.72
N LEU A 30 -24.61 -9.76 2.09
CA LEU A 30 -23.43 -9.42 1.30
C LEU A 30 -22.60 -10.68 0.99
N GLY A 31 -22.98 -11.40 -0.06
CA GLY A 31 -22.37 -12.69 -0.38
C GLY A 31 -22.45 -13.65 0.79
N ASP A 32 -21.31 -14.24 1.16
CA ASP A 32 -21.18 -15.17 2.28
C ASP A 32 -20.79 -14.49 3.61
N VAL A 33 -20.91 -13.16 3.71
CA VAL A 33 -20.72 -12.44 4.98
C VAL A 33 -21.95 -12.66 5.86
N ASP A 34 -21.72 -13.21 7.05
CA ASP A 34 -22.77 -13.62 7.99
C ASP A 34 -23.62 -12.47 8.54
N PHE A 35 -23.00 -11.32 8.82
CA PHE A 35 -23.68 -10.22 9.48
C PHE A 35 -23.20 -8.86 8.96
N CYS A 36 -24.14 -8.03 8.53
CA CYS A 36 -23.87 -6.68 8.06
C CYS A 36 -24.64 -5.65 8.91
N VAL A 37 -23.99 -4.53 9.19
CA VAL A 37 -24.63 -3.33 9.75
C VAL A 37 -24.36 -2.18 8.80
N ALA A 38 -25.42 -1.54 8.32
CA ALA A 38 -25.39 -0.42 7.41
C ALA A 38 -26.11 0.81 8.00
N VAL A 39 -25.81 1.97 7.43
CA VAL A 39 -26.56 3.19 7.73
C VAL A 39 -27.99 3.06 7.19
N PRO A 40 -29.04 3.29 8.02
CA PRO A 40 -30.43 3.19 7.56
C PRO A 40 -30.74 4.14 6.40
N THR A 41 -31.33 3.61 5.33
CA THR A 41 -31.85 4.40 4.21
C THR A 41 -33.37 4.50 4.26
N ASN A 42 -33.90 5.70 4.49
CA ASN A 42 -35.34 5.97 4.45
C ASN A 42 -35.75 6.53 3.07
N GLY A 43 -35.94 5.66 2.07
CA GLY A 43 -36.36 6.02 0.72
C GLY A 43 -35.61 5.28 -0.39
N PRO A 44 -35.85 5.61 -1.68
CA PRO A 44 -35.10 5.02 -2.78
C PRO A 44 -33.59 5.30 -2.63
N GLN A 45 -32.77 4.26 -2.74
CA GLN A 45 -31.30 4.35 -2.64
C GLN A 45 -30.75 5.18 -3.82
N LEU A 46 -30.56 6.48 -3.60
CA LEU A 46 -29.89 7.40 -4.53
C LEU A 46 -28.36 7.23 -4.53
N PHE A 47 -27.83 6.72 -3.42
CA PHE A 47 -26.41 6.46 -3.21
C PHE A 47 -26.20 5.01 -2.78
N GLU A 48 -24.99 4.53 -2.96
CA GLU A 48 -24.55 3.21 -2.49
C GLU A 48 -24.68 3.08 -0.97
N THR A 49 -24.93 1.85 -0.51
CA THR A 49 -25.04 1.51 0.92
C THR A 49 -23.74 1.82 1.68
N GLU A 50 -23.82 2.65 2.72
CA GLU A 50 -22.71 2.87 3.66
C GLU A 50 -22.73 1.76 4.72
N TYR A 51 -21.87 0.77 4.55
CA TYR A 51 -21.64 -0.26 5.56
C TYR A 51 -20.80 0.29 6.72
N LEU A 52 -21.16 -0.10 7.93
CA LEU A 52 -20.45 0.24 9.16
C LEU A 52 -19.70 -0.96 9.72
N PHE A 53 -20.24 -2.17 9.56
CA PHE A 53 -19.67 -3.39 10.09
C PHE A 53 -20.03 -4.61 9.26
N TRP A 54 -19.03 -5.45 9.01
CA TRP A 54 -19.18 -6.81 8.47
C TRP A 54 -18.60 -7.78 9.49
N ALA A 55 -19.29 -8.88 9.76
CA ALA A 55 -18.85 -9.84 10.74
C ALA A 55 -19.15 -11.28 10.37
N GLU A 56 -18.30 -12.18 10.87
CA GLU A 56 -18.54 -13.61 10.95
C GLU A 56 -19.24 -13.93 12.28
N ALA A 57 -20.27 -14.77 12.25
CA ALA A 57 -20.96 -15.20 13.45
C ALA A 57 -20.68 -16.68 13.72
N LYS A 58 -20.48 -17.06 14.98
CA LYS A 58 -20.31 -18.46 15.35
C LYS A 58 -21.28 -18.92 16.41
N LYS A 59 -21.63 -20.19 16.32
CA LYS A 59 -22.50 -20.86 17.29
C LYS A 59 -21.74 -21.18 18.59
N GLY A 60 -22.39 -20.95 19.73
CA GLY A 60 -21.86 -21.29 21.06
C GLY A 60 -20.74 -20.34 21.48
N TYR A 61 -19.87 -20.74 22.41
CA TYR A 61 -18.72 -19.93 22.89
C TYR A 61 -17.35 -20.60 22.66
N LYS A 62 -17.33 -21.75 21.96
CA LYS A 62 -16.13 -22.57 21.78
C LYS A 62 -15.28 -22.18 20.58
N SER A 63 -15.81 -21.36 19.68
CA SER A 63 -15.12 -20.87 18.50
C SER A 63 -14.05 -19.85 18.89
N SER A 64 -12.88 -19.92 18.23
CA SER A 64 -11.92 -18.83 18.28
C SER A 64 -12.46 -17.65 17.47
N LEU A 65 -12.48 -16.46 18.09
CA LEU A 65 -12.83 -15.24 17.38
C LEU A 65 -11.77 -14.92 16.32
N GLU A 66 -10.50 -15.18 16.62
CA GLU A 66 -9.38 -15.01 15.70
C GLU A 66 -9.58 -15.82 14.42
N GLU A 67 -9.91 -17.11 14.53
CA GLU A 67 -10.23 -17.96 13.38
C GLU A 67 -11.45 -17.44 12.60
N SER A 68 -12.45 -16.91 13.31
CA SER A 68 -13.66 -16.33 12.69
C SER A 68 -13.35 -15.06 11.89
N PHE A 69 -12.44 -14.22 12.39
CA PHE A 69 -11.92 -13.08 11.63
C PHE A 69 -11.17 -13.53 10.37
N VAL A 70 -10.35 -14.59 10.46
CA VAL A 70 -9.64 -15.13 9.30
C VAL A 70 -10.64 -15.58 8.23
N GLN A 71 -11.69 -16.30 8.64
CA GLN A 71 -12.77 -16.73 7.75
C GLN A 71 -13.41 -15.53 7.04
N LEU A 72 -13.79 -14.49 7.79
CA LEU A 72 -14.36 -13.27 7.21
C LEU A 72 -13.43 -12.61 6.19
N ILE A 73 -12.14 -12.47 6.51
CA ILE A 73 -11.15 -11.81 5.65
C ILE A 73 -10.98 -12.61 4.34
N ILE A 74 -10.87 -13.94 4.42
CA ILE A 74 -10.79 -14.80 3.23
C ILE A 74 -12.07 -14.69 2.41
N THR A 75 -13.24 -14.71 3.04
CA THR A 75 -14.54 -14.54 2.37
C THR A 75 -14.62 -13.23 1.59
N ILE A 76 -14.25 -12.10 2.23
CA ILE A 76 -14.24 -10.77 1.59
C ILE A 76 -13.27 -10.72 0.41
N GLY A 77 -12.05 -11.23 0.59
CA GLY A 77 -11.03 -11.15 -0.46
C GLY A 77 -11.28 -12.10 -1.63
N LYS A 78 -11.83 -13.29 -1.36
CA LYS A 78 -12.29 -14.24 -2.39
C LYS A 78 -13.38 -13.67 -3.27
N ALA A 79 -14.37 -13.01 -2.67
CA ALA A 79 -15.47 -12.38 -3.38
C ALA A 79 -15.11 -11.02 -3.99
N ARG A 80 -13.94 -10.46 -3.65
CA ARG A 80 -13.54 -9.08 -4.02
C ARG A 80 -14.60 -8.05 -3.62
N THR A 81 -15.20 -8.24 -2.45
CA THR A 81 -16.35 -7.44 -2.00
C THR A 81 -16.04 -5.95 -1.95
N PHE A 82 -14.78 -5.59 -1.63
CA PHE A 82 -14.28 -4.21 -1.57
C PHE A 82 -14.15 -3.51 -2.94
N GLU A 83 -14.20 -4.25 -4.05
CA GLU A 83 -14.21 -3.67 -5.40
C GLU A 83 -15.64 -3.27 -5.81
N GLN A 84 -16.64 -3.99 -5.29
CA GLN A 84 -18.06 -3.81 -5.64
C GLN A 84 -18.79 -2.90 -4.65
N HIS A 85 -18.40 -2.97 -3.37
CA HIS A 85 -19.02 -2.26 -2.26
C HIS A 85 -18.01 -1.44 -1.49
N LEU A 86 -18.46 -0.31 -0.92
CA LEU A 86 -17.63 0.46 0.00
C LEU A 86 -17.33 -0.38 1.27
N PRO A 87 -16.05 -0.48 1.67
CA PRO A 87 -15.68 -1.25 2.85
C PRO A 87 -16.20 -0.60 4.15
N PRO A 88 -16.46 -1.41 5.19
CA PRO A 88 -17.04 -0.95 6.43
C PRO A 88 -16.02 -0.20 7.30
N ARG A 89 -16.49 0.35 8.42
CA ARG A 89 -15.60 0.92 9.44
C ARG A 89 -14.82 -0.17 10.17
N PHE A 90 -15.51 -1.25 10.53
CA PHE A 90 -14.97 -2.36 11.28
C PHE A 90 -15.27 -3.69 10.57
N LEU A 91 -14.34 -4.62 10.69
CA LEU A 91 -14.62 -6.05 10.59
C LEU A 91 -14.84 -6.61 11.99
N GLY A 92 -15.56 -7.72 12.10
CA GLY A 92 -15.79 -8.36 13.39
C GLY A 92 -15.96 -9.85 13.36
N ALA A 93 -15.94 -10.42 14.55
CA ALA A 93 -16.39 -11.76 14.82
C ALA A 93 -17.17 -11.75 16.11
N PHE A 94 -18.23 -12.56 16.20
CA PHE A 94 -18.95 -12.75 17.45
C PHE A 94 -19.51 -14.15 17.62
N ASP A 95 -19.70 -14.52 18.88
CA ASP A 95 -20.23 -15.81 19.30
C ASP A 95 -21.34 -15.59 20.37
N ALA A 96 -21.73 -16.61 21.13
CA ALA A 96 -22.78 -16.47 22.15
C ALA A 96 -22.32 -15.69 23.42
N GLU A 97 -21.02 -15.51 23.62
CA GLU A 97 -20.41 -14.91 24.81
C GLU A 97 -19.94 -13.46 24.56
N LYS A 98 -19.38 -13.19 23.38
CA LYS A 98 -18.60 -11.97 23.12
C LYS A 98 -18.61 -11.55 21.65
N ILE A 99 -18.26 -10.29 21.44
CA ILE A 99 -18.05 -9.66 20.11
C ILE A 99 -16.72 -8.93 20.07
N ALA A 100 -16.01 -9.02 18.96
CA ALA A 100 -14.77 -8.30 18.72
C ALA A 100 -14.82 -7.46 17.44
N PHE A 101 -14.03 -6.38 17.42
CA PHE A 101 -13.93 -5.46 16.30
C PHE A 101 -12.47 -5.22 15.91
N ILE A 102 -12.19 -5.16 14.62
CA ILE A 102 -10.92 -4.68 14.06
C ILE A 102 -11.22 -3.54 13.08
N PRO A 103 -10.58 -2.36 13.19
CA PRO A 103 -10.70 -1.32 12.18
C PRO A 103 -10.30 -1.85 10.81
N TYR A 104 -11.14 -1.65 9.79
CA TYR A 104 -10.89 -2.20 8.45
C TYR A 104 -9.54 -1.72 7.88
N ASN A 105 -9.13 -0.48 8.20
CA ASN A 105 -7.87 0.10 7.73
C ASN A 105 -6.63 -0.72 8.12
N ASP A 106 -6.64 -1.38 9.27
CA ASP A 106 -5.47 -2.12 9.77
C ASP A 106 -5.30 -3.46 9.03
N LEU A 107 -6.35 -3.87 8.32
CA LEU A 107 -6.39 -5.06 7.48
C LEU A 107 -6.34 -4.73 5.97
N LEU A 108 -6.42 -3.44 5.60
CA LEU A 108 -6.49 -2.98 4.21
C LEU A 108 -5.38 -3.59 3.34
N ASP A 109 -4.16 -3.64 3.87
CA ASP A 109 -2.99 -4.15 3.15
C ASP A 109 -3.15 -5.60 2.71
N ILE A 110 -3.85 -6.44 3.51
CA ILE A 110 -4.05 -7.86 3.23
C ILE A 110 -4.79 -8.01 1.90
N PHE A 111 -5.85 -7.23 1.69
CA PHE A 111 -6.69 -7.28 0.50
C PHE A 111 -5.96 -6.86 -0.79
N HIS A 112 -4.80 -6.20 -0.67
CA HIS A 112 -4.00 -5.72 -1.79
C HIS A 112 -2.64 -6.43 -1.94
N GLN A 113 -2.45 -7.56 -1.25
CA GLN A 113 -1.28 -8.43 -1.43
C GLN A 113 -1.36 -9.17 -2.77
N ASN A 114 -0.24 -9.18 -3.51
CA ASN A 114 -0.17 -9.80 -4.84
C ASN A 114 -0.02 -11.33 -4.78
N ASP A 115 0.70 -11.86 -3.79
CA ASP A 115 0.99 -13.30 -3.62
C ASP A 115 0.05 -13.98 -2.60
N PHE A 116 -1.23 -13.62 -2.63
CA PHE A 116 -2.23 -14.22 -1.75
C PHE A 116 -3.20 -15.08 -2.54
N ASN A 117 -3.27 -16.37 -2.24
CA ASN A 117 -4.20 -17.27 -2.92
C ASN A 117 -5.62 -17.16 -2.34
N TRP A 118 -6.42 -16.25 -2.89
CA TRP A 118 -7.82 -16.05 -2.48
C TRP A 118 -8.78 -17.21 -2.81
N LYS A 119 -8.32 -18.28 -3.49
CA LYS A 119 -9.18 -19.42 -3.83
C LYS A 119 -9.32 -20.44 -2.70
N VAL A 120 -8.55 -20.28 -1.62
CA VAL A 120 -8.66 -21.15 -0.43
C VAL A 120 -10.07 -21.12 0.15
N THR A 121 -10.47 -22.23 0.78
CA THR A 121 -11.74 -22.30 1.49
C THR A 121 -11.58 -21.54 2.82
N PRO A 122 -12.46 -20.57 3.15
CA PRO A 122 -12.34 -19.79 4.38
C PRO A 122 -12.18 -20.63 5.64
N SER A 123 -12.88 -21.77 5.72
CA SER A 123 -12.86 -22.70 6.84
C SER A 123 -11.71 -23.73 6.83
N ASP A 124 -10.77 -23.65 5.89
CA ASP A 124 -9.60 -24.53 5.84
C ASP A 124 -8.42 -23.94 6.64
N HIS A 125 -8.31 -24.37 7.90
CA HIS A 125 -7.33 -23.86 8.86
C HIS A 125 -5.90 -24.36 8.57
N SER A 126 -5.72 -25.27 7.60
CA SER A 126 -4.42 -25.88 7.28
C SER A 126 -3.59 -25.09 6.26
N THR A 127 -4.19 -24.08 5.64
CA THR A 127 -3.57 -23.31 4.56
C THR A 127 -2.55 -22.29 5.09
N LYS A 128 -1.54 -21.96 4.26
CA LYS A 128 -0.55 -20.91 4.59
C LYS A 128 -1.22 -19.55 4.71
N GLU A 129 -2.19 -19.29 3.84
CA GLU A 129 -3.04 -18.10 3.81
C GLU A 129 -3.78 -17.90 5.13
N PHE A 130 -4.37 -18.97 5.67
CA PHE A 130 -5.07 -18.93 6.95
C PHE A 130 -4.10 -18.59 8.10
N ALA A 131 -2.95 -19.28 8.16
CA ALA A 131 -1.95 -19.04 9.20
C ALA A 131 -1.40 -17.60 9.18
N LEU A 132 -1.15 -17.05 7.98
CA LEU A 132 -0.67 -15.69 7.80
C LEU A 132 -1.67 -14.64 8.29
N ILE A 133 -2.95 -14.79 7.92
CA ILE A 133 -4.00 -13.88 8.40
C ILE A 133 -4.18 -14.04 9.90
N LEU A 134 -4.15 -15.28 10.41
CA LEU A 134 -4.33 -15.57 11.83
C LEU A 134 -3.28 -14.86 12.68
N GLU A 135 -1.99 -14.95 12.31
CA GLU A 135 -0.91 -14.25 13.01
C GLU A 135 -1.17 -12.74 13.09
N LYS A 136 -1.57 -12.13 11.97
CA LYS A 136 -1.84 -10.69 11.90
C LYS A 136 -3.07 -10.30 12.73
N VAL A 137 -4.15 -11.06 12.64
CA VAL A 137 -5.39 -10.85 13.41
C VAL A 137 -5.10 -10.98 14.90
N THR A 138 -4.40 -12.04 15.34
CA THR A 138 -4.03 -12.24 16.74
C THR A 138 -3.17 -11.09 17.25
N HIS A 139 -2.20 -10.62 16.46
CA HIS A 139 -1.37 -9.48 16.84
C HIS A 139 -2.21 -8.20 16.99
N ILE A 140 -3.13 -7.91 16.08
CA ILE A 140 -4.02 -6.74 16.17
C ILE A 140 -4.91 -6.83 17.42
N LEU A 141 -5.58 -7.96 17.63
CA LEU A 141 -6.47 -8.16 18.79
C LEU A 141 -5.71 -8.14 20.12
N SER A 142 -4.44 -8.55 20.15
CA SER A 142 -3.60 -8.47 21.35
C SER A 142 -3.22 -7.03 21.72
N ARG A 143 -3.16 -6.12 20.73
CA ARG A 143 -2.82 -4.70 20.92
C ARG A 143 -4.06 -3.84 21.16
N GLU A 144 -5.16 -4.17 20.50
CA GLU A 144 -6.41 -3.43 20.55
C GLU A 144 -7.45 -4.23 21.35
N MET A 145 -7.71 -3.80 22.59
CA MET A 145 -8.76 -4.37 23.44
C MET A 145 -10.15 -3.95 22.96
N LEU A 146 -10.56 -4.41 21.77
CA LEU A 146 -11.88 -4.20 21.19
C LEU A 146 -12.72 -5.49 21.21
N THR A 147 -12.47 -6.34 22.20
CA THR A 147 -13.29 -7.53 22.50
C THR A 147 -14.16 -7.24 23.72
N PHE A 148 -15.46 -7.47 23.59
CA PHE A 148 -16.46 -7.16 24.60
C PHE A 148 -17.28 -8.40 24.95
N ASP A 149 -17.31 -8.76 26.22
CA ASP A 149 -18.20 -9.77 26.76
C ASP A 149 -19.60 -9.18 26.95
N TYR A 150 -20.64 -9.85 26.44
CA TYR A 150 -22.01 -9.32 26.48
C TYR A 150 -22.59 -9.18 27.90
N THR A 151 -22.00 -9.85 28.88
CA THR A 151 -22.42 -9.77 30.28
C THR A 151 -21.57 -8.77 31.05
N ARG A 152 -20.25 -8.85 30.93
CA ARG A 152 -19.32 -8.00 31.70
C ARG A 152 -19.20 -6.60 31.12
N ASP A 153 -19.15 -6.48 29.79
CA ASP A 153 -18.74 -5.23 29.10
C ASP A 153 -19.91 -4.59 28.33
N ARG A 154 -21.16 -4.92 28.68
CA ARG A 154 -22.34 -4.47 27.93
C ARG A 154 -22.40 -2.94 27.76
N LYS A 155 -22.15 -2.19 28.83
CA LYS A 155 -22.25 -0.72 28.81
C LYS A 155 -21.12 -0.11 27.97
N GLU A 156 -19.93 -0.70 28.05
CA GLU A 156 -18.75 -0.34 27.31
C GLU A 156 -18.97 -0.59 25.81
N LEU A 157 -19.55 -1.74 25.45
CA LEU A 157 -19.95 -2.08 24.08
C LEU A 157 -20.99 -1.11 23.53
N GLU A 158 -22.08 -0.84 24.28
CA GLU A 158 -23.11 0.14 23.88
C GLU A 158 -22.50 1.54 23.64
N LYS A 159 -21.58 1.95 24.52
CA LYS A 159 -20.85 3.22 24.40
C LYS A 159 -19.91 3.23 23.18
N PHE A 160 -19.22 2.12 22.93
CA PHE A 160 -18.34 1.94 21.78
C PHE A 160 -19.13 2.06 20.48
N ILE A 161 -20.24 1.33 20.33
CA ILE A 161 -21.09 1.38 19.14
C ILE A 161 -21.61 2.81 18.94
N LYS A 162 -22.20 3.43 19.97
CA LYS A 162 -22.72 4.79 19.88
C LYS A 162 -21.66 5.82 19.46
N LYS A 163 -20.41 5.64 19.89
CA LYS A 163 -19.29 6.54 19.55
C LYS A 163 -18.75 6.31 18.15
N ASN A 164 -18.66 5.07 17.69
CA ASN A 164 -17.93 4.72 16.47
C ASN A 164 -18.83 4.48 15.25
N PHE A 165 -20.10 4.12 15.47
CA PHE A 165 -21.09 3.84 14.44
C PHE A 165 -22.00 5.06 14.23
N ILE A 166 -21.40 6.24 14.07
CA ILE A 166 -22.16 7.49 13.91
C ILE A 166 -22.86 7.51 12.55
N VAL A 167 -24.20 7.61 12.59
CA VAL A 167 -25.08 7.86 11.44
C VAL A 167 -25.04 9.35 11.08
N GLY A 168 -24.82 9.68 9.81
CA GLY A 168 -24.98 11.04 9.31
C GLY A 168 -26.44 11.51 9.44
N LYS A 169 -26.67 12.72 9.97
CA LYS A 169 -28.02 13.22 10.31
C LYS A 169 -28.91 13.63 9.11
N THR A 170 -28.61 13.30 7.86
CA THR A 170 -29.30 13.94 6.72
C THR A 170 -29.60 13.06 5.51
N ARG A 171 -30.84 13.19 4.99
CA ARG A 171 -31.47 12.53 3.81
C ARG A 171 -30.71 12.64 2.47
N LEU A 172 -29.66 13.45 2.40
CA LEU A 172 -28.90 13.81 1.18
C LEU A 172 -27.38 13.83 1.46
N SER A 173 -26.90 13.18 2.53
CA SER A 173 -25.50 13.27 2.90
C SER A 173 -24.63 12.51 1.90
N LYS A 174 -23.74 13.23 1.21
CA LYS A 174 -22.67 12.61 0.42
C LYS A 174 -21.87 11.63 1.28
N ILE A 175 -21.32 10.59 0.66
CA ILE A 175 -20.49 9.58 1.32
C ILE A 175 -19.21 10.23 1.85
N ARG A 176 -18.85 9.97 3.11
CA ARG A 176 -17.61 10.49 3.69
C ARG A 176 -16.40 9.70 3.19
N ILE A 177 -15.39 10.42 2.72
CA ILE A 177 -14.10 9.83 2.34
C ILE A 177 -13.27 9.58 3.61
N SER A 178 -12.67 8.40 3.71
CA SER A 178 -11.91 7.93 4.88
C SER A 178 -10.71 7.08 4.45
N LYS A 179 -9.87 6.73 5.44
CA LYS A 179 -8.75 5.80 5.25
C LYS A 179 -9.19 4.41 4.73
N ASN A 180 -10.44 4.01 4.99
CA ASN A 180 -10.93 2.69 4.62
C ASN A 180 -11.39 2.62 3.15
N ASN A 181 -11.93 3.73 2.62
CA ASN A 181 -12.69 3.69 1.37
C ASN A 181 -12.06 4.45 0.20
N PHE A 182 -10.97 5.21 0.41
CA PHE A 182 -10.34 5.98 -0.67
C PHE A 182 -9.86 5.08 -1.83
N VAL A 183 -9.39 3.85 -1.55
CA VAL A 183 -8.99 2.90 -2.59
C VAL A 183 -10.20 2.40 -3.41
N ALA A 184 -11.31 2.09 -2.74
CA ALA A 184 -12.53 1.69 -3.42
C ALA A 184 -13.12 2.83 -4.28
N ILE A 185 -13.08 4.07 -3.77
CA ILE A 185 -13.50 5.26 -4.51
C ILE A 185 -12.60 5.47 -5.74
N TYR A 186 -11.30 5.24 -5.60
CA TYR A 186 -10.37 5.31 -6.72
C TYR A 186 -10.71 4.31 -7.85
N GLN A 187 -11.06 3.07 -7.53
CA GLN A 187 -11.48 2.09 -8.55
C GLN A 187 -12.71 2.57 -9.33
N LYS A 188 -13.66 3.22 -8.66
CA LYS A 188 -14.83 3.83 -9.33
C LYS A 188 -14.44 5.05 -10.16
N TRP A 189 -13.53 5.87 -9.66
CA TRP A 189 -12.99 7.01 -10.39
C TRP A 189 -12.26 6.58 -11.68
N LEU A 190 -11.52 5.47 -11.64
CA LEU A 190 -10.89 4.86 -12.83
C LEU A 190 -11.92 4.45 -13.90
N ALA A 191 -13.11 4.01 -13.49
CA ALA A 191 -14.16 3.59 -14.42
C ALA A 191 -14.98 4.78 -14.97
N GLU A 192 -15.25 5.80 -14.14
CA GLU A 192 -16.18 6.87 -14.48
C GLU A 192 -15.50 8.16 -14.95
N VAL A 193 -14.39 8.57 -14.32
CA VAL A 193 -13.77 9.88 -14.55
C VAL A 193 -12.53 9.78 -15.44
N LYS A 194 -11.63 8.84 -15.16
CA LYS A 194 -10.38 8.65 -15.94
C LYS A 194 -10.61 8.60 -17.46
N PRO A 195 -11.64 7.91 -18.00
CA PRO A 195 -11.84 7.84 -19.45
C PRO A 195 -12.20 9.19 -20.09
N THR A 196 -12.67 10.16 -19.30
CA THR A 196 -13.02 11.49 -19.82
C THR A 196 -11.86 12.48 -19.77
N ILE A 197 -10.74 12.13 -19.14
CA ILE A 197 -9.55 12.98 -19.10
C ILE A 197 -8.78 12.83 -20.42
N ASN A 198 -8.45 13.96 -21.06
CA ASN A 198 -7.73 14.02 -22.33
C ASN A 198 -6.23 13.74 -22.16
N VAL A 199 -5.91 12.48 -21.86
CA VAL A 199 -4.54 11.98 -21.72
C VAL A 199 -4.40 10.68 -22.50
N ASN A 200 -3.34 10.57 -23.29
CA ASN A 200 -2.94 9.28 -23.84
C ASN A 200 -2.27 8.46 -22.72
N TRP A 201 -3.06 7.65 -22.03
CA TRP A 201 -2.61 6.93 -20.82
C TRP A 201 -1.46 5.96 -21.07
N ASP A 202 -1.38 5.36 -22.26
CA ASP A 202 -0.26 4.47 -22.62
C ASP A 202 1.07 5.23 -22.67
N LYS A 203 1.09 6.38 -23.35
CA LYS A 203 2.28 7.25 -23.42
C LYS A 203 2.57 7.98 -22.11
N ALA A 204 1.53 8.39 -21.38
CA ALA A 204 1.69 9.07 -20.09
C ALA A 204 2.43 8.17 -19.10
N LYS A 205 2.08 6.88 -19.09
CA LYS A 205 2.72 5.86 -18.25
C LYS A 205 4.20 5.66 -18.59
N GLU A 206 4.60 5.73 -19.86
CA GLU A 206 6.00 5.69 -20.29
C GLU A 206 6.80 6.89 -19.76
N SER A 207 6.15 8.04 -19.63
CA SER A 207 6.73 9.27 -19.06
C SER A 207 6.61 9.38 -17.54
N GLY A 208 6.23 8.29 -16.86
CA GLY A 208 6.09 8.26 -15.39
C GLY A 208 4.86 8.96 -14.83
N ILE A 209 3.96 9.45 -15.68
CA ILE A 209 2.68 10.06 -15.30
C ILE A 209 1.66 8.93 -15.09
N ILE A 210 1.10 8.84 -13.88
CA ILE A 210 0.11 7.80 -13.56
C ILE A 210 -1.23 8.39 -13.14
N ASP A 211 -2.30 7.62 -13.37
CA ASP A 211 -3.68 7.94 -13.04
C ASP A 211 -3.91 8.23 -11.55
N ALA A 212 -3.21 7.54 -10.65
CA ALA A 212 -3.29 7.78 -9.22
C ALA A 212 -2.96 9.23 -8.84
N ASP A 213 -2.06 9.91 -9.55
CA ASP A 213 -1.71 11.31 -9.25
C ASP A 213 -2.86 12.28 -9.59
N PHE A 214 -3.62 11.99 -10.65
CA PHE A 214 -4.83 12.73 -11.00
C PHE A 214 -5.93 12.52 -9.96
N TYR A 215 -6.10 11.29 -9.49
CA TYR A 215 -7.04 10.99 -8.41
C TYR A 215 -6.68 11.71 -7.10
N LEU A 216 -5.40 11.75 -6.73
CA LEU A 216 -4.94 12.47 -5.55
C LEU A 216 -5.18 13.99 -5.68
N ALA A 217 -4.98 14.54 -6.88
CA ALA A 217 -5.33 15.92 -7.17
C ALA A 217 -6.82 16.16 -6.94
N ASP A 218 -7.69 15.32 -7.50
CA ASP A 218 -9.14 15.44 -7.33
C ASP A 218 -9.57 15.31 -5.86
N ILE A 219 -9.18 14.23 -5.18
CA ILE A 219 -9.68 13.89 -3.84
C ILE A 219 -9.28 14.94 -2.80
N LEU A 220 -8.12 15.59 -2.99
CA LEU A 220 -7.60 16.65 -2.13
C LEU A 220 -7.96 18.05 -2.65
N SER A 221 -9.04 18.18 -3.41
CA SER A 221 -9.54 19.46 -3.93
C SER A 221 -10.82 19.95 -3.27
N GLU A 222 -10.90 21.26 -3.11
CA GLU A 222 -12.13 22.00 -2.77
C GLU A 222 -12.45 22.97 -3.91
N HIS A 223 -13.72 23.06 -4.31
CA HIS A 223 -14.14 23.86 -5.48
C HIS A 223 -13.34 23.59 -6.77
N ASN A 224 -12.96 22.33 -6.99
CA ASN A 224 -12.08 21.88 -8.08
C ASN A 224 -10.69 22.54 -8.09
N VAL A 225 -10.20 22.98 -6.94
CA VAL A 225 -8.83 23.45 -6.78
C VAL A 225 -8.12 22.56 -5.78
N THR A 226 -7.01 21.96 -6.19
CA THR A 226 -6.20 21.10 -5.32
C THR A 226 -5.60 21.91 -4.18
N LEU A 227 -5.84 21.46 -2.95
CA LEU A 227 -5.41 22.15 -1.74
C LEU A 227 -3.95 21.85 -1.36
N LYS A 228 -3.37 20.77 -1.89
CA LYS A 228 -1.99 20.35 -1.63
C LYS A 228 -1.12 20.62 -2.87
N GLU A 229 -0.58 21.85 -2.96
CA GLU A 229 0.25 22.33 -4.09
C GLU A 229 1.51 21.49 -4.38
N LYS A 230 1.94 20.66 -3.42
CA LYS A 230 3.10 19.76 -3.56
C LYS A 230 2.80 18.48 -4.35
N LEU A 231 1.55 18.19 -4.70
CA LEU A 231 1.22 17.00 -5.50
C LEU A 231 1.75 17.13 -6.94
N PHE A 232 2.12 16.01 -7.56
CA PHE A 232 2.63 15.99 -8.93
C PHE A 232 1.62 16.57 -9.94
N VAL A 233 0.35 16.19 -9.82
CA VAL A 233 -0.78 16.75 -10.59
C VAL A 233 -1.59 17.67 -9.68
N LEU A 234 -2.07 18.79 -10.23
CA LEU A 234 -2.98 19.72 -9.56
C LEU A 234 -4.22 19.92 -10.41
N LEU A 235 -5.40 19.83 -9.81
CA LEU A 235 -6.66 20.22 -10.43
C LEU A 235 -6.82 21.75 -10.28
N ARG A 236 -7.06 22.42 -11.40
CA ARG A 236 -7.22 23.87 -11.55
C ARG A 236 -8.57 24.16 -12.22
N GLU A 237 -9.62 24.14 -11.41
CA GLU A 237 -11.03 24.35 -11.79
C GLU A 237 -11.56 23.40 -12.86
N SER A 238 -11.12 23.56 -14.11
CA SER A 238 -11.57 22.87 -15.30
C SER A 238 -10.50 22.00 -15.98
N TYR A 239 -9.25 22.02 -15.52
CA TYR A 239 -8.15 21.25 -16.10
C TYR A 239 -7.16 20.75 -15.04
N TYR A 240 -6.32 19.80 -15.42
CA TYR A 240 -5.18 19.35 -14.63
C TYR A 240 -3.90 20.04 -15.09
N GLU A 241 -3.06 20.43 -14.13
CA GLU A 241 -1.74 21.01 -14.34
C GLU A 241 -0.65 20.07 -13.79
N LEU A 242 0.36 19.77 -14.61
CA LEU A 242 1.46 18.86 -14.28
C LEU A 242 2.76 19.27 -14.97
N ASP A 243 3.87 18.57 -14.71
CA ASP A 243 5.21 18.88 -15.27
C ASP A 243 5.61 20.35 -15.06
N ARG A 244 5.31 20.88 -13.86
CA ARG A 244 5.59 22.27 -13.47
C ARG A 244 7.08 22.44 -13.21
N LYS A 245 7.78 23.16 -14.09
CA LYS A 245 9.23 23.37 -13.99
C LYS A 245 9.66 24.70 -14.58
N ILE A 246 10.84 25.16 -14.14
CA ILE A 246 11.54 26.26 -14.77
C ILE A 246 12.39 25.68 -15.91
N ASN A 247 12.23 26.21 -17.12
CA ASN A 247 13.02 25.81 -18.28
C ASN A 247 14.42 26.45 -18.25
N ASP A 248 15.28 26.06 -19.20
CA ASP A 248 16.69 26.49 -19.24
C ASP A 248 16.91 28.01 -19.32
N VAL A 249 15.87 28.77 -19.69
CA VAL A 249 15.90 30.24 -19.77
C VAL A 249 15.23 30.93 -18.59
N GLY A 250 14.89 30.19 -17.52
CA GLY A 250 14.34 30.76 -16.29
C GLY A 250 12.82 31.00 -16.31
N LEU A 251 12.10 30.54 -17.34
CA LEU A 251 10.65 30.70 -17.45
C LEU A 251 9.91 29.49 -16.87
N PHE A 252 8.82 29.77 -16.15
CA PHE A 252 7.91 28.74 -15.68
C PHE A 252 7.15 28.11 -16.84
N THR A 253 7.12 26.77 -16.88
CA THR A 253 6.39 25.98 -17.86
C THR A 253 5.60 24.88 -17.15
N SER A 254 4.42 24.56 -17.69
CA SER A 254 3.59 23.44 -17.23
C SER A 254 2.86 22.80 -18.41
N SER A 255 2.50 21.54 -18.24
CA SER A 255 1.61 20.82 -19.14
C SER A 255 0.20 20.82 -18.56
N THR A 256 -0.81 20.76 -19.44
CA THR A 256 -2.20 20.69 -19.03
C THR A 256 -2.93 19.50 -19.65
N ALA A 257 -3.87 18.94 -18.90
CA ALA A 257 -4.80 17.93 -19.39
C ALA A 257 -6.24 18.38 -19.11
N ASN A 258 -7.06 18.41 -20.15
CA ASN A 258 -8.46 18.85 -20.07
C ASN A 258 -9.41 17.65 -19.95
N PHE A 259 -10.69 17.92 -19.69
CA PHE A 259 -11.75 16.91 -19.77
C PHE A 259 -12.41 16.96 -21.15
N ASN A 260 -12.59 15.80 -21.78
CA ASN A 260 -13.26 15.63 -23.07
C ASN A 260 -14.77 15.83 -23.00
N ASP A 261 -15.34 15.86 -21.80
CA ASP A 261 -16.78 15.91 -21.53
C ASP A 261 -17.22 17.15 -20.75
N ASP A 262 -16.39 18.19 -20.70
CA ASP A 262 -16.63 19.42 -19.92
C ASP A 262 -16.92 19.13 -18.43
N GLN A 263 -16.19 18.18 -17.83
CA GLN A 263 -16.30 17.76 -16.42
C GLN A 263 -17.66 17.19 -15.98
N LYS A 264 -18.50 16.72 -16.92
CA LYS A 264 -19.81 16.15 -16.57
C LYS A 264 -19.66 14.91 -15.69
N ALA A 265 -18.85 13.93 -16.11
CA ALA A 265 -18.58 12.71 -15.36
C ALA A 265 -17.90 13.03 -14.02
N HIS A 266 -16.88 13.90 -14.03
CA HIS A 266 -16.20 14.36 -12.82
C HIS A 266 -17.18 14.97 -11.80
N THR A 267 -18.07 15.86 -12.24
CA THR A 267 -19.06 16.53 -11.37
C THR A 267 -20.08 15.54 -10.81
N LEU A 268 -20.63 14.66 -11.65
CA LEU A 268 -21.56 13.61 -11.22
C LEU A 268 -20.91 12.67 -10.21
N PHE A 269 -19.65 12.30 -10.44
CA PHE A 269 -18.86 11.45 -9.55
C PHE A 269 -18.69 12.09 -8.16
N TRP A 270 -18.12 13.29 -8.10
CA TRP A 270 -17.79 13.95 -6.84
C TRP A 270 -19.01 14.52 -6.08
N ASN A 271 -20.17 14.64 -6.74
CA ASN A 271 -21.43 14.95 -6.05
C ASN A 271 -21.88 13.85 -5.08
N ARG A 272 -21.36 12.62 -5.22
CA ARG A 272 -21.66 11.52 -4.32
C ARG A 272 -20.80 11.51 -3.05
N TYR A 273 -19.71 12.29 -2.99
CA TYR A 273 -18.72 12.24 -1.90
C TYR A 273 -18.48 13.59 -1.21
N ASN A 274 -18.29 13.57 0.12
CA ASN A 274 -17.80 14.73 0.86
C ASN A 274 -16.30 14.89 0.60
N ARG A 275 -15.99 15.75 -0.38
CA ARG A 275 -14.63 16.10 -0.83
C ARG A 275 -14.32 17.55 -0.41
N PRO A 276 -13.13 17.84 0.16
CA PRO A 276 -12.03 16.92 0.46
C PRO A 276 -12.29 16.05 1.72
N PRO A 277 -11.53 14.95 1.93
CA PRO A 277 -11.55 14.20 3.19
C PRO A 277 -11.08 15.07 4.35
N LYS A 278 -11.31 14.60 5.59
CA LYS A 278 -10.75 15.26 6.78
C LYS A 278 -9.23 15.42 6.64
N ARG A 279 -8.71 16.58 7.07
CA ARG A 279 -7.30 16.94 6.96
C ARG A 279 -6.34 15.92 7.59
N GLU A 280 -6.74 15.31 8.71
CA GLU A 280 -6.01 14.22 9.40
C GLU A 280 -5.79 12.96 8.53
N TYR A 281 -6.51 12.81 7.41
CA TYR A 281 -6.35 11.66 6.51
C TYR A 281 -5.45 11.96 5.31
N TRP A 282 -5.08 13.22 5.07
CA TRP A 282 -4.41 13.61 3.83
C TRP A 282 -3.04 12.96 3.69
N ASP A 283 -2.20 13.05 4.73
CA ASP A 283 -0.85 12.48 4.66
C ASP A 283 -0.89 10.97 4.52
N TYR A 284 -1.79 10.29 5.25
CA TYR A 284 -2.03 8.86 5.08
C TYR A 284 -2.43 8.50 3.64
N ILE A 285 -3.38 9.22 3.03
CA ILE A 285 -3.84 8.93 1.66
C ILE A 285 -2.72 9.14 0.63
N VAL A 286 -1.87 10.17 0.83
CA VAL A 286 -0.72 10.44 -0.04
C VAL A 286 0.40 9.40 0.16
N GLU A 287 0.70 9.03 1.40
CA GLU A 287 1.68 8.00 1.73
C GLU A 287 1.25 6.63 1.19
N ARG A 288 -0.05 6.35 1.24
CA ARG A 288 -0.66 5.13 0.70
C ARG A 288 -0.98 5.19 -0.79
N ARG A 289 -0.29 6.08 -1.54
CA ARG A 289 -0.34 6.12 -3.01
C ARG A 289 -0.02 4.76 -3.62
N ASP A 290 0.83 3.96 -2.98
CA ASP A 290 1.16 2.60 -3.39
C ASP A 290 -0.09 1.74 -3.61
N LEU A 291 -1.12 1.88 -2.76
CA LEU A 291 -2.41 1.18 -2.87
C LEU A 291 -3.21 1.52 -4.13
N LEU A 292 -2.92 2.68 -4.74
CA LEU A 292 -3.63 3.20 -5.92
C LEU A 292 -2.91 2.85 -7.24
N VAL A 293 -1.69 2.31 -7.18
CA VAL A 293 -0.93 1.94 -8.38
C VAL A 293 -1.39 0.57 -8.89
N PRO A 294 -1.77 0.44 -10.18
CA PRO A 294 -2.17 -0.85 -10.76
C PRO A 294 -1.10 -1.95 -10.60
N PRO A 295 -1.48 -3.23 -10.40
CA PRO A 295 -0.54 -4.32 -10.17
C PRO A 295 0.52 -4.48 -11.28
N ASP A 296 0.16 -4.20 -12.54
CA ASP A 296 1.05 -4.29 -13.70
C ASP A 296 2.13 -3.18 -13.74
N VAL A 297 1.92 -2.08 -13.00
CA VAL A 297 2.93 -1.03 -12.77
C VAL A 297 3.82 -1.39 -11.60
N ARG A 298 3.26 -2.00 -10.54
CA ARG A 298 4.07 -2.56 -9.44
C ARG A 298 5.03 -3.64 -9.94
N GLU A 299 4.58 -4.51 -10.85
CA GLU A 299 5.40 -5.55 -11.49
C GLU A 299 6.43 -5.01 -12.49
N ARG A 300 6.18 -3.85 -13.14
CA ARG A 300 7.13 -3.26 -14.11
C ARG A 300 8.11 -2.27 -13.48
N LYS A 301 7.75 -1.62 -12.38
CA LYS A 301 8.63 -0.69 -11.67
C LYS A 301 9.57 -1.38 -10.69
N GLY A 302 9.37 -2.66 -10.36
CA GLY A 302 10.22 -3.38 -9.42
C GLY A 302 10.33 -2.70 -8.04
N SER A 303 9.43 -1.78 -7.71
CA SER A 303 9.46 -1.02 -6.47
C SER A 303 8.82 -1.86 -5.37
N TYR A 304 9.54 -2.88 -4.93
CA TYR A 304 9.19 -3.61 -3.72
C TYR A 304 9.36 -2.64 -2.55
N PHE A 305 8.25 -2.19 -1.98
CA PHE A 305 8.25 -1.44 -0.73
C PHE A 305 8.74 -2.39 0.37
N THR A 306 9.90 -2.10 1.00
CA THR A 306 10.37 -2.87 2.16
C THR A 306 9.60 -2.44 3.42
N PRO A 307 8.75 -3.31 4.01
CA PRO A 307 8.01 -2.98 5.22
C PRO A 307 8.92 -2.69 6.41
N GLN A 308 8.51 -1.76 7.27
CA GLN A 308 9.29 -1.29 8.43
C GLN A 308 9.79 -2.42 9.35
N LYS A 309 8.98 -3.46 9.60
CA LYS A 309 9.39 -4.63 10.42
C LYS A 309 10.64 -5.34 9.86
N TRP A 310 10.74 -5.43 8.53
CA TRP A 310 11.88 -6.07 7.88
C TRP A 310 13.10 -5.16 7.84
N VAL A 311 12.90 -3.84 7.73
CA VAL A 311 13.95 -2.83 7.87
C VAL A 311 14.56 -2.84 9.27
N GLU A 312 13.74 -3.01 10.31
CA GLU A 312 14.23 -3.11 11.69
C GLU A 312 15.01 -4.41 11.90
N LEU A 313 14.52 -5.53 11.36
CA LEU A 313 15.19 -6.83 11.48
C LEU A 313 16.54 -6.86 10.73
N SER A 314 16.61 -6.28 9.53
CA SER A 314 17.87 -6.20 8.77
C SER A 314 18.94 -5.39 9.52
N GLN A 315 18.55 -4.27 10.15
CA GLN A 315 19.46 -3.46 10.97
C GLN A 315 19.90 -4.18 12.24
N GLN A 316 19.04 -5.01 12.84
CA GLN A 316 19.41 -5.88 13.97
C GLN A 316 20.46 -6.92 13.56
N TYR A 317 20.31 -7.55 12.39
CA TYR A 317 21.31 -8.48 11.88
C TYR A 317 22.63 -7.80 11.53
N LEU A 318 22.59 -6.60 10.95
CA LEU A 318 23.80 -5.80 10.72
C LEU A 318 24.50 -5.42 12.03
N ALA A 319 23.76 -5.05 13.07
CA ALA A 319 24.33 -4.77 14.38
C ALA A 319 24.93 -6.03 15.03
N ALA A 320 24.30 -7.19 14.86
CA ALA A 320 24.82 -8.45 15.38
C ALA A 320 26.12 -8.88 14.70
N GLU A 321 26.24 -8.66 13.38
CA GLU A 321 27.40 -9.08 12.59
C GLU A 321 28.55 -8.04 12.60
N LEU A 322 28.21 -6.75 12.48
CA LEU A 322 29.19 -5.66 12.33
C LEU A 322 29.46 -4.90 13.64
N GLY A 323 28.74 -5.23 14.72
CA GLY A 323 28.81 -4.59 16.03
C GLY A 323 27.78 -3.47 16.21
N GLU A 324 27.43 -3.15 17.46
CA GLU A 324 26.36 -2.19 17.79
C GLU A 324 26.60 -0.78 17.21
N ASN A 325 27.86 -0.37 17.06
CA ASN A 325 28.26 0.95 16.54
C ASN A 325 28.52 0.95 15.02
N TRP A 326 28.08 -0.07 14.28
CA TRP A 326 28.41 -0.23 12.87
C TRP A 326 28.03 1.00 12.00
N GLN A 327 26.96 1.73 12.34
CA GLN A 327 26.54 2.93 11.59
C GLN A 327 27.54 4.10 11.68
N ASP A 328 28.41 4.11 12.69
CA ASP A 328 29.47 5.11 12.84
C ASP A 328 30.79 4.67 12.20
N GLU A 329 30.98 3.37 12.00
CA GLU A 329 32.18 2.81 11.38
C GLU A 329 32.04 2.66 9.87
N TYR A 330 30.88 2.22 9.40
CA TYR A 330 30.63 1.85 8.02
C TYR A 330 29.92 2.95 7.23
N TYR A 331 30.25 3.04 5.95
CA TYR A 331 29.48 3.73 4.93
C TYR A 331 28.38 2.79 4.42
N ILE A 332 27.25 3.36 4.00
CA ILE A 332 26.08 2.61 3.55
C ILE A 332 25.70 3.14 2.17
N TRP A 333 25.54 2.26 1.20
CA TRP A 333 24.98 2.61 -0.10
C TRP A 333 23.87 1.65 -0.47
N ASP A 334 22.65 2.18 -0.61
CA ASP A 334 21.56 1.50 -1.27
C ASP A 334 21.53 1.92 -2.75
N CYS A 335 21.96 1.00 -3.62
CA CYS A 335 22.07 1.25 -5.05
C CYS A 335 20.78 0.96 -5.84
N ALA A 336 19.70 0.56 -5.16
CA ALA A 336 18.37 0.33 -5.73
C ALA A 336 17.27 0.89 -4.79
N ALA A 337 17.47 2.10 -4.27
CA ALA A 337 16.78 2.58 -3.08
C ALA A 337 15.26 2.80 -3.22
N GLY A 338 14.74 2.88 -4.46
CA GLY A 338 13.38 3.35 -4.69
C GLY A 338 13.14 4.66 -3.96
N THR A 339 12.08 4.76 -3.16
CA THR A 339 11.78 5.94 -2.32
C THR A 339 12.51 5.99 -0.96
N GLY A 340 13.49 5.10 -0.74
CA GLY A 340 14.39 5.13 0.41
C GLY A 340 13.89 4.40 1.66
N ASN A 341 12.90 3.51 1.55
CA ASN A 341 12.29 2.88 2.74
C ASN A 341 13.24 1.95 3.50
N LEU A 342 14.17 1.27 2.80
CA LEU A 342 15.18 0.41 3.43
C LEU A 342 16.14 1.19 4.36
N LEU A 343 16.30 2.49 4.09
CA LEU A 343 17.18 3.40 4.83
C LEU A 343 16.53 3.99 6.09
N ASN A 344 15.24 3.74 6.33
CA ASN A 344 14.53 4.26 7.51
C ASN A 344 15.13 3.69 8.80
N GLY A 345 15.34 4.54 9.80
CA GLY A 345 15.91 4.14 11.10
C GLY A 345 17.44 4.24 11.18
N LEU A 346 18.13 4.42 10.06
CA LEU A 346 19.55 4.75 10.07
C LEU A 346 19.79 6.17 10.60
N THR A 347 20.81 6.33 11.43
CA THR A 347 21.02 7.54 12.25
C THR A 347 22.12 8.45 11.71
N ASN A 348 23.15 7.90 11.07
CA ASN A 348 24.30 8.69 10.59
C ASN A 348 24.18 9.11 9.11
N LYS A 349 23.37 10.14 8.84
CA LYS A 349 23.11 10.64 7.47
C LYS A 349 24.34 11.01 6.63
N TYR A 350 25.46 11.32 7.27
CA TYR A 350 26.73 11.65 6.58
C TYR A 350 27.41 10.44 5.96
N ARG A 351 26.94 9.23 6.27
CA ARG A 351 27.49 7.96 5.81
C ARG A 351 26.53 7.17 4.92
N ILE A 352 25.39 7.73 4.57
CA ILE A 352 24.35 7.03 3.80
C ILE A 352 24.23 7.64 2.41
N TRP A 353 24.31 6.81 1.38
CA TRP A 353 24.04 7.14 -0.01
C TRP A 353 22.85 6.33 -0.53
N ALA A 354 22.03 6.97 -1.37
CA ALA A 354 20.87 6.35 -1.98
C ALA A 354 20.86 6.66 -3.47
N SER A 355 20.78 5.62 -4.29
CA SER A 355 20.60 5.78 -5.72
C SER A 355 19.53 4.87 -6.28
N THR A 356 18.86 5.35 -7.33
CA THR A 356 17.80 4.61 -8.02
C THR A 356 17.76 5.02 -9.48
N LEU A 357 17.19 4.16 -10.32
CA LEU A 357 17.01 4.39 -11.75
C LEU A 357 15.97 5.49 -12.02
N ASP A 358 14.89 5.53 -11.24
CA ASP A 358 13.75 6.43 -11.47
C ASP A 358 14.02 7.82 -10.84
N LYS A 359 13.95 8.87 -11.68
CA LYS A 359 14.13 10.25 -11.23
C LYS A 359 13.03 10.69 -10.26
N ALA A 360 11.81 10.17 -10.40
CA ALA A 360 10.72 10.49 -9.49
C ALA A 360 11.00 10.00 -8.06
N ASP A 361 11.60 8.83 -7.92
CA ASP A 361 11.98 8.27 -6.62
C ASP A 361 13.08 9.11 -5.94
N VAL A 362 14.06 9.60 -6.72
CA VAL A 362 15.06 10.57 -6.25
C VAL A 362 14.38 11.83 -5.73
N ASP A 363 13.42 12.38 -6.47
CA ASP A 363 12.74 13.60 -6.10
C ASP A 363 11.88 13.42 -4.83
N VAL A 364 11.21 12.27 -4.68
CA VAL A 364 10.50 11.90 -3.44
C VAL A 364 11.45 11.83 -2.24
N MET A 365 12.61 11.19 -2.37
CA MET A 365 13.61 11.15 -1.29
C MET A 365 14.11 12.55 -0.95
N LYS A 366 14.43 13.39 -1.94
CA LYS A 366 14.84 14.79 -1.71
C LYS A 366 13.75 15.62 -1.06
N GLU A 367 12.48 15.38 -1.38
CA GLU A 367 11.36 16.02 -0.71
C GLU A 367 11.25 15.59 0.76
N ARG A 368 11.38 14.28 1.05
CA ARG A 368 11.39 13.77 2.43
C ARG A 368 12.53 14.37 3.25
N ILE A 369 13.71 14.57 2.64
CA ILE A 369 14.84 15.28 3.28
C ILE A 369 14.46 16.72 3.62
N LYS A 370 13.93 17.47 2.63
CA LYS A 370 13.53 18.88 2.82
C LYS A 370 12.44 19.05 3.88
N ASN A 371 11.52 18.10 3.97
CA ASN A 371 10.46 18.10 4.96
C ASN A 371 10.89 17.50 6.33
N GLY A 372 12.14 17.04 6.46
CA GLY A 372 12.69 16.49 7.70
C GLY A 372 12.24 15.07 8.06
N SER A 373 11.56 14.37 7.14
CA SER A 373 11.06 13.00 7.35
C SER A 373 12.02 11.90 6.89
N ALA A 374 13.05 12.23 6.11
CA ALA A 374 14.15 11.32 5.78
C ALA A 374 15.48 11.83 6.35
N ASN A 375 16.19 10.97 7.08
CA ASN A 375 17.49 11.28 7.68
C ASN A 375 18.63 11.03 6.67
N LEU A 376 18.65 11.78 5.58
CA LEU A 376 19.63 11.68 4.49
C LEU A 376 20.16 13.07 4.12
N LEU A 377 21.32 13.13 3.46
CA LEU A 377 21.82 14.36 2.84
C LEU A 377 21.32 14.46 1.39
N GLU A 378 20.85 15.63 0.97
CA GLU A 378 20.31 15.83 -0.39
C GLU A 378 21.35 15.51 -1.48
N ASP A 379 22.63 15.80 -1.22
CA ASP A 379 23.75 15.51 -2.13
C ASP A 379 24.16 14.03 -2.16
N HIS A 380 23.62 13.21 -1.24
CA HIS A 380 23.84 11.77 -1.21
C HIS A 380 22.72 10.99 -1.91
N VAL A 381 21.69 11.68 -2.42
CA VAL A 381 20.57 11.10 -3.16
C VAL A 381 20.66 11.49 -4.63
N PHE A 382 20.85 10.50 -5.51
CA PHE A 382 21.13 10.74 -6.92
C PHE A 382 20.54 9.67 -7.84
N GLN A 383 20.27 10.04 -9.09
CA GLN A 383 19.82 9.09 -10.11
C GLN A 383 21.04 8.34 -10.66
N PHE A 384 20.97 7.00 -10.68
CA PHE A 384 22.06 6.16 -11.17
C PHE A 384 21.51 4.82 -11.67
N ASP A 385 21.82 4.46 -12.91
CA ASP A 385 21.52 3.13 -13.42
C ASP A 385 22.62 2.15 -12.99
N PHE A 386 22.41 1.48 -11.85
CA PHE A 386 23.41 0.58 -11.28
C PHE A 386 23.80 -0.60 -12.18
N LEU A 387 23.06 -0.92 -13.25
CA LEU A 387 23.45 -2.00 -14.15
C LEU A 387 24.09 -1.52 -15.46
N ASN A 388 24.01 -0.22 -15.75
CA ASN A 388 24.49 0.34 -17.02
C ASN A 388 25.49 1.51 -16.88
N ASP A 389 25.37 2.33 -15.85
CA ASP A 389 26.19 3.54 -15.68
C ASP A 389 27.60 3.22 -15.19
N SER A 390 28.58 4.01 -15.65
CA SER A 390 29.96 3.97 -15.14
C SER A 390 30.07 4.60 -13.75
N PHE A 391 30.93 4.06 -12.89
CA PHE A 391 31.23 4.64 -11.57
C PHE A 391 31.86 6.04 -11.63
N GLU A 392 32.33 6.49 -12.79
CA GLU A 392 32.74 7.88 -13.02
C GLU A 392 31.60 8.89 -12.86
N ARG A 393 30.33 8.43 -12.89
CA ARG A 393 29.15 9.27 -12.65
C ARG A 393 28.75 9.37 -11.17
N LEU A 394 29.43 8.66 -10.27
CA LEU A 394 29.10 8.69 -8.85
C LEU A 394 29.47 10.04 -8.21
N PRO A 395 28.78 10.44 -7.12
CA PRO A 395 29.20 11.58 -6.32
C PRO A 395 30.68 11.42 -5.90
N PRO A 396 31.50 12.49 -5.95
CA PRO A 396 32.94 12.40 -5.75
C PRO A 396 33.35 11.65 -4.47
N ARG A 397 32.65 11.90 -3.36
CA ARG A 397 32.92 11.23 -2.08
C ARG A 397 32.60 9.74 -2.10
N LEU A 398 31.52 9.32 -2.76
CA LEU A 398 31.18 7.90 -2.87
C LEU A 398 32.18 7.18 -3.78
N LYS A 399 32.61 7.83 -4.87
CA LYS A 399 33.65 7.30 -5.74
C LYS A 399 34.97 7.09 -4.99
N GLU A 400 35.37 8.06 -4.16
CA GLU A 400 36.55 7.93 -3.30
C GLU A 400 36.47 6.73 -2.35
N ILE A 401 35.30 6.52 -1.72
CA ILE A 401 35.06 5.36 -0.84
C ILE A 401 35.21 4.05 -1.62
N ILE A 402 34.72 3.99 -2.85
CA ILE A 402 34.80 2.79 -3.70
C ILE A 402 36.21 2.59 -4.24
N ASP A 403 36.95 3.62 -4.63
CA ASP A 403 38.28 3.48 -5.21
C ASP A 403 39.35 3.13 -4.15
N ASN A 404 39.16 3.58 -2.91
CA ASN A 404 40.08 3.34 -1.80
C ASN A 404 39.76 2.02 -1.08
N GLU A 405 40.71 1.08 -1.05
CA GLU A 405 40.51 -0.24 -0.45
C GLU A 405 40.15 -0.21 1.04
N ASP A 406 40.79 0.65 1.84
CA ASP A 406 40.55 0.70 3.29
C ASP A 406 39.18 1.31 3.62
N LEU A 407 38.74 2.30 2.84
CA LEU A 407 37.38 2.85 2.94
C LEU A 407 36.33 1.85 2.43
N ARG A 408 36.63 1.14 1.33
CA ARG A 408 35.74 0.15 0.72
C ARG A 408 35.49 -1.05 1.62
N LYS A 409 36.48 -1.50 2.41
CA LYS A 409 36.29 -2.51 3.47
C LYS A 409 35.27 -2.10 4.53
N LYS A 410 35.04 -0.80 4.67
CA LYS A 410 34.04 -0.20 5.55
C LYS A 410 32.81 0.28 4.77
N LEU A 411 32.53 -0.26 3.59
CA LEU A 411 31.30 0.02 2.83
C LEU A 411 30.34 -1.16 2.90
N VAL A 412 29.10 -0.90 3.30
CA VAL A 412 27.96 -1.82 3.19
C VAL A 412 27.14 -1.45 1.97
N ILE A 413 27.02 -2.37 1.02
CA ILE A 413 25.99 -2.29 -0.02
C ILE A 413 24.71 -2.87 0.57
N TYR A 414 23.80 -1.97 0.98
CA TYR A 414 22.58 -2.31 1.71
C TYR A 414 21.40 -2.26 0.74
N ILE A 415 20.95 -3.43 0.27
CA ILE A 415 20.13 -3.50 -0.94
C ILE A 415 18.95 -4.47 -0.80
N ASN A 416 17.79 -4.05 -1.32
CA ASN A 416 16.69 -4.94 -1.69
C ASN A 416 16.54 -4.89 -3.23
N PRO A 417 17.25 -5.76 -3.97
CA PRO A 417 17.31 -5.66 -5.42
C PRO A 417 15.96 -6.07 -6.07
N PRO A 418 15.65 -5.57 -7.27
CA PRO A 418 14.44 -5.96 -7.97
C PRO A 418 14.47 -7.44 -8.41
N TYR A 419 13.44 -8.19 -8.04
CA TYR A 419 13.19 -9.56 -8.51
C TYR A 419 12.32 -9.52 -9.77
N ALA A 420 12.90 -9.89 -10.91
CA ALA A 420 12.16 -10.10 -12.14
C ALA A 420 12.28 -11.58 -12.51
N GLU A 421 11.37 -12.42 -12.00
CA GLU A 421 11.39 -13.86 -12.27
C GLU A 421 11.33 -14.13 -13.78
N ALA A 422 12.36 -14.81 -14.31
CA ALA A 422 12.34 -15.32 -15.68
C ALA A 422 11.38 -16.53 -15.87
N GLY A 423 10.71 -16.99 -14.81
CA GLY A 423 9.83 -18.16 -14.82
C GLY A 423 8.40 -17.84 -14.40
N ASN A 424 7.52 -17.53 -15.36
CA ASN A 424 6.10 -17.40 -15.08
C ASN A 424 5.51 -18.79 -14.75
N SER A 425 4.91 -18.97 -13.57
CA SER A 425 4.15 -20.16 -13.14
C SER A 425 2.99 -20.53 -14.09
N ARG A 426 2.71 -19.69 -15.10
CA ARG A 426 1.85 -19.97 -16.27
C ARG A 426 2.43 -20.98 -17.27
N GLN A 427 3.63 -21.53 -17.06
CA GLN A 427 4.18 -22.58 -17.93
C GLN A 427 3.37 -23.88 -17.92
N LEU A 428 2.52 -24.12 -16.91
CA LEU A 428 1.62 -25.28 -16.87
C LEU A 428 0.44 -25.20 -17.86
N SER A 429 0.20 -24.06 -18.52
CA SER A 429 -0.96 -23.87 -19.41
C SER A 429 -0.63 -23.49 -20.86
N GLY A 430 0.65 -23.49 -21.28
CA GLY A 430 1.04 -23.47 -22.69
C GLY A 430 0.79 -22.18 -23.50
N ILE A 431 0.42 -21.05 -22.88
CA ILE A 431 0.02 -19.81 -23.59
C ILE A 431 0.95 -18.59 -23.31
N GLY A 432 2.03 -18.75 -22.55
CA GLY A 432 2.94 -17.63 -22.20
C GLY A 432 4.02 -17.32 -23.26
N LYS A 433 4.07 -16.10 -23.80
CA LYS A 433 5.26 -15.58 -24.50
C LYS A 433 6.34 -15.19 -23.48
N ASN A 434 7.58 -15.57 -23.74
CA ASN A 434 8.76 -15.24 -22.92
C ASN A 434 8.89 -13.71 -22.72
N LYS A 435 9.09 -13.25 -21.47
CA LYS A 435 9.62 -11.90 -21.17
C LYS A 435 11.15 -11.89 -21.38
N THR A 436 11.64 -12.39 -22.51
CA THR A 436 13.06 -12.73 -22.75
C THR A 436 14.04 -11.55 -22.75
N ASN A 437 13.58 -10.29 -22.68
CA ASN A 437 14.40 -9.13 -23.04
C ASN A 437 14.76 -8.14 -21.91
N VAL A 438 14.17 -8.23 -20.71
CA VAL A 438 14.41 -7.21 -19.68
C VAL A 438 15.83 -7.35 -19.11
N ALA A 439 16.15 -8.51 -18.52
CA ALA A 439 17.44 -8.75 -17.88
C ALA A 439 18.63 -8.83 -18.87
N VAL A 440 18.42 -9.29 -20.11
CA VAL A 440 19.53 -9.53 -21.06
C VAL A 440 20.04 -8.28 -21.77
N SER A 441 19.40 -7.13 -21.54
CA SER A 441 19.71 -5.88 -22.26
C SER A 441 20.80 -5.03 -21.57
N HIS A 442 21.02 -5.25 -20.26
CA HIS A 442 21.93 -4.45 -19.44
C HIS A 442 23.41 -4.67 -19.79
N GLN A 443 24.25 -3.64 -19.57
CA GLN A 443 25.69 -3.73 -19.76
C GLN A 443 26.33 -4.73 -18.79
N THR A 444 25.84 -4.78 -17.55
CA THR A 444 26.29 -5.75 -16.55
C THR A 444 26.05 -7.19 -17.01
N TYR A 445 24.87 -7.50 -17.55
CA TYR A 445 24.60 -8.79 -18.19
C TYR A 445 25.63 -9.10 -19.27
N LYS A 446 25.80 -8.20 -20.26
CA LYS A 446 26.70 -8.43 -21.39
C LYS A 446 28.15 -8.63 -20.95
N ARG A 447 28.60 -7.90 -19.92
CA ARG A 447 29.97 -7.95 -19.40
C ARG A 447 30.25 -9.23 -18.61
N TYR A 448 29.28 -9.71 -17.82
CA TYR A 448 29.51 -10.79 -16.86
C TYR A 448 28.79 -12.10 -17.19
N ILE A 449 28.04 -12.20 -18.29
CA ILE A 449 27.27 -13.42 -18.66
C ILE A 449 28.14 -14.68 -18.68
N ASP A 450 29.37 -14.60 -19.20
CA ASP A 450 30.28 -15.75 -19.26
C ASP A 450 30.78 -16.19 -17.87
N ARG A 451 30.65 -15.32 -16.86
CA ARG A 451 31.05 -15.61 -15.47
C ARG A 451 29.87 -16.03 -14.59
N ILE A 452 28.70 -15.42 -14.78
CA ILE A 452 27.50 -15.68 -13.96
C ILE A 452 26.62 -16.80 -14.54
N GLY A 453 26.80 -17.14 -15.82
CA GLY A 453 26.04 -18.19 -16.49
C GLY A 453 24.54 -17.90 -16.51
N ILE A 454 23.72 -18.94 -16.34
CA ILE A 454 22.26 -18.83 -16.47
C ILE A 454 21.63 -17.85 -15.47
N ALA A 455 22.25 -17.68 -14.29
CA ALA A 455 21.78 -16.75 -13.27
C ALA A 455 21.81 -15.29 -13.73
N GLY A 456 22.61 -14.94 -14.75
CA GLY A 456 22.58 -13.59 -15.35
C GLY A 456 21.22 -13.20 -15.91
N ARG A 457 20.34 -14.16 -16.19
CA ARG A 457 18.96 -13.89 -16.61
C ARG A 457 18.07 -13.37 -15.49
N GLU A 458 18.50 -13.45 -14.23
CA GLU A 458 17.82 -12.87 -13.09
C GLU A 458 18.40 -11.48 -12.80
N LEU A 459 17.52 -10.49 -12.61
CA LEU A 459 17.94 -9.10 -12.47
C LEU A 459 18.74 -8.86 -11.17
N PHE A 460 18.29 -9.44 -10.04
CA PHE A 460 18.99 -9.34 -8.75
C PHE A 460 20.42 -9.90 -8.82
N ALA A 461 20.63 -11.00 -9.56
CA ALA A 461 21.94 -11.62 -9.70
C ALA A 461 22.93 -10.71 -10.44
N GLN A 462 22.45 -9.84 -11.33
CA GLN A 462 23.28 -8.83 -11.99
C GLN A 462 23.76 -7.74 -11.03
N PHE A 463 22.95 -7.34 -10.05
CA PHE A 463 23.42 -6.43 -9.00
C PHE A 463 24.57 -7.08 -8.23
N PHE A 464 24.42 -8.34 -7.82
CA PHE A 464 25.43 -9.04 -7.03
C PHE A 464 26.74 -9.24 -7.79
N ILE A 465 26.67 -9.65 -9.07
CA ILE A 465 27.89 -9.89 -9.85
C ILE A 465 28.67 -8.59 -10.09
N ARG A 466 27.96 -7.47 -10.25
CA ARG A 466 28.59 -6.15 -10.37
C ARG A 466 29.26 -5.75 -9.06
N ILE A 467 28.58 -5.91 -7.92
CA ILE A 467 29.14 -5.63 -6.60
C ILE A 467 30.39 -6.47 -6.36
N TYR A 468 30.32 -7.78 -6.67
CA TYR A 468 31.43 -8.71 -6.49
C TYR A 468 32.68 -8.33 -7.27
N PHE A 469 32.54 -7.95 -8.55
CA PHE A 469 33.70 -7.63 -9.39
C PHE A 469 34.14 -6.17 -9.35
N GLU A 470 33.22 -5.21 -9.15
CA GLU A 470 33.51 -3.77 -9.26
C GLU A 470 33.61 -3.09 -7.90
N ILE A 471 33.12 -3.70 -6.82
CA ILE A 471 33.23 -3.19 -5.44
C ILE A 471 33.81 -4.31 -4.53
N PRO A 472 34.97 -4.89 -4.89
CA PRO A 472 35.53 -6.02 -4.15
C PRO A 472 35.82 -5.60 -2.71
N SER A 473 35.63 -6.48 -1.72
CA SER A 473 35.80 -6.20 -0.28
C SER A 473 34.74 -5.34 0.42
N SER A 474 33.68 -4.90 -0.28
CA SER A 474 32.51 -4.36 0.41
C SER A 474 31.71 -5.46 1.11
N VAL A 475 30.94 -5.08 2.12
CA VAL A 475 29.94 -5.96 2.75
C VAL A 475 28.67 -5.90 1.91
N LEU A 476 28.22 -7.04 1.38
CA LEU A 476 26.92 -7.14 0.74
C LEU A 476 25.88 -7.51 1.80
N ALA A 477 24.95 -6.59 2.05
CA ALA A 477 23.82 -6.80 2.95
C ALA A 477 22.54 -6.78 2.12
N GLU A 478 22.16 -7.96 1.63
CA GLU A 478 20.97 -8.14 0.82
C GLU A 478 19.79 -8.67 1.64
N PHE A 479 18.62 -8.10 1.37
CA PHE A 479 17.35 -8.43 2.01
C PHE A 479 16.25 -8.47 0.97
N SER A 480 15.56 -9.60 0.86
CA SER A 480 14.49 -9.85 -0.11
C SER A 480 13.26 -10.51 0.49
#